data_AF-A0A258KHE3-F1
#
_entry.id   AF-A0A258KHE3-F1
#
_cell.length_a   1.000
_cell.length_b   1.000
_cell.length_c   1.000
_cell.angle_alpha   90.00
_cell.angle_beta   90.00
_cell.angle_gamma   90.00
#
_symmetry.space_group_name_H-M   'P 1'
#
loop_
_entity.id
_entity.type
_entity.pdbx_description
1 polymer ?
#
loop_
_entity_poly.entity_id
_entity_poly.type
_entity_poly.pdbx_seq_one_letter_code
_entity_poly.pdbx_strand_id
1 'polypeptide(L)' 'MKVFKFGGASVNSIERIKNLGPILVEFKAEKLVVIISAMGKTTNALEKVAEAFFAGNKDLALNLFHDIKTNH' A
#
# COMPACT_ATOMS: atom_id res chain seq x y z
N MET A 1 1.54 -10.53 23.16
CA MET A 1 0.93 -9.90 21.97
C MET A 1 2.08 -9.31 21.18
N LYS A 2 2.12 -9.56 19.87
CA LYS A 2 3.23 -9.19 19.01
C LYS A 2 2.77 -8.28 17.88
N VAL A 3 3.53 -7.22 17.65
CA VAL A 3 3.21 -6.22 16.62
C VAL A 3 4.25 -6.29 15.52
N PHE A 4 3.79 -6.50 14.29
CA PHE A 4 4.62 -6.43 13.09
C PHE A 4 4.28 -5.19 12.30
N LYS A 5 5.30 -4.51 11.77
CA LYS A 5 5.12 -3.40 10.82
C LYS A 5 5.86 -3.68 9.53
N PHE A 6 5.14 -3.65 8.41
CA PHE A 6 5.69 -3.80 7.07
C PHE A 6 5.58 -2.46 6.32
N GLY A 7 6.73 -1.92 5.90
CA GLY A 7 6.77 -0.69 5.10
C GLY A 7 6.41 -0.93 3.64
N GLY A 8 6.23 0.14 2.86
CA GLY A 8 5.78 0.05 1.46
C GLY A 8 6.70 -0.81 0.58
N ALA A 9 8.02 -0.82 0.84
CA ALA A 9 8.97 -1.69 0.13
C ALA A 9 8.76 -3.18 0.43
N SER A 10 8.29 -3.53 1.63
CA SER A 10 7.97 -4.90 2.02
C SER A 10 6.66 -5.40 1.41
N VAL A 11 5.82 -4.48 0.91
CA VAL A 11 4.50 -4.78 0.31
C VAL A 11 4.35 -4.21 -1.10
N ASN A 12 5.44 -4.02 -1.84
CA ASN A 12 5.39 -3.36 -3.16
C ASN A 12 4.98 -4.28 -4.33
N SER A 13 4.78 -5.56 -4.09
CA SER A 13 4.30 -6.53 -5.09
C SER A 13 3.50 -7.64 -4.43
N ILE A 14 2.64 -8.30 -5.21
CA ILE A 14 1.87 -9.47 -4.78
C ILE A 14 2.79 -10.57 -4.22
N GLU A 15 3.94 -10.79 -4.86
CA GLU A 15 4.92 -11.78 -4.42
C GLU A 15 5.50 -11.44 -3.04
N ARG A 16 5.88 -10.18 -2.81
CA ARG A 16 6.39 -9.77 -1.50
C ARG A 16 5.34 -9.89 -0.40
N ILE A 17 4.08 -9.58 -0.70
CA ILE A 17 2.96 -9.76 0.24
C ILE A 17 2.80 -11.24 0.59
N LYS A 18 2.84 -12.15 -0.40
CA LYS A 18 2.78 -13.60 -0.17
C LYS A 18 3.94 -14.08 0.72
N ASN A 19 5.13 -13.51 0.55
CA ASN A 19 6.30 -13.84 1.36
C ASN A 19 6.20 -13.37 2.83
N LEU A 20 5.23 -12.52 3.19
CA LEU A 20 4.98 -12.16 4.58
C LEU A 20 4.23 -13.27 5.34
N GLY A 21 3.43 -14.08 4.64
CA GLY A 21 2.65 -15.17 5.23
C GLY A 21 3.50 -16.16 6.04
N PRO A 22 4.56 -16.75 5.45
CA PRO A 22 5.47 -17.64 6.17
C PRO A 22 6.06 -17.03 7.45
N ILE A 23 6.47 -15.76 7.40
CA ILE A 23 7.02 -15.03 8.55
C ILE A 23 6.00 -14.96 9.69
N LEU A 24 4.73 -14.68 9.36
CA LEU A 24 3.67 -14.56 10.37
C LEU A 24 3.25 -15.93 10.94
N VAL A 25 3.33 -17.00 10.15
CA VAL A 25 2.99 -18.37 10.58
C VAL A 25 3.90 -18.86 11.70
N GLU A 26 5.17 -18.42 11.74
CA GLU A 26 6.11 -18.73 12.82
C GLU A 26 5.62 -18.22 14.20
N PHE A 27 4.71 -17.25 14.23
CA PHE A 27 4.18 -16.63 15.46
C PHE A 27 2.69 -16.92 15.70
N LYS A 28 2.12 -17.95 15.04
CA LYS A 28 0.68 -18.27 15.11
C LYS A 28 0.13 -18.56 16.52
N ALA A 29 0.99 -18.91 17.48
CA ALA A 29 0.60 -19.14 18.88
C ALA A 29 0.45 -17.84 19.69
N GLU A 30 0.89 -16.70 19.15
CA GLU A 30 0.79 -15.39 19.77
C GLU A 30 -0.40 -14.60 19.23
N LYS A 31 -0.99 -13.71 20.04
CA LYS A 31 -1.89 -12.67 19.51
C LYS A 31 -1.09 -11.70 18.66
N LEU A 32 -1.39 -11.61 17.36
CA LEU A 32 -0.69 -10.77 16.41
C LEU A 32 -1.47 -9.50 16.07
N VAL A 33 -0.76 -8.39 15.90
CA VAL A 33 -1.24 -7.16 15.25
C VAL A 33 -0.29 -6.88 14.09
N VAL A 34 -0.84 -6.66 12.90
CA VAL A 34 -0.06 -6.37 11.69
C VAL A 34 -0.40 -4.98 11.19
N ILE A 35 0.61 -4.13 11.07
CA ILE A 35 0.53 -2.76 10.56
C ILE A 35 1.19 -2.75 9.19
N ILE A 36 0.48 -2.28 8.17
CA ILE A 36 1.01 -2.16 6.80
C ILE A 36 0.99 -0.70 6.34
N SER A 37 2.05 -0.29 5.65
CA SER A 37 2.00 0.90 4.81
C SER A 37 1.29 0.59 3.48
N ALA A 38 0.92 1.63 2.72
CA ALA A 38 0.40 1.44 1.38
C ALA A 38 1.41 0.72 0.47
N MET A 39 0.92 -0.02 -0.52
CA MET A 39 1.75 -0.76 -1.46
C MET A 39 2.62 0.19 -2.29
N GLY A 40 3.93 -0.07 -2.36
CA GLY A 40 4.83 0.68 -3.23
C GLY A 40 4.71 2.20 -3.08
N LYS A 41 4.63 2.91 -4.22
CA LYS A 41 4.51 4.39 -4.28
C LYS A 41 3.06 4.88 -4.26
N THR A 42 2.09 4.07 -3.81
CA THR A 42 0.66 4.43 -3.84
C THR A 42 0.36 5.70 -3.05
N THR A 43 0.99 5.93 -1.90
CA THR A 43 0.84 7.20 -1.15
C THR A 43 1.22 8.40 -2.02
N ASN A 44 2.38 8.37 -2.67
CA ASN A 44 2.81 9.47 -3.55
C ASN A 44 1.93 9.61 -4.81
N ALA A 45 1.37 8.51 -5.31
CA ALA A 45 0.43 8.57 -6.42
C ALA A 45 -0.87 9.28 -6.00
N LEU A 46 -1.39 8.98 -4.81
CA LEU A 46 -2.58 9.65 -4.25
C LEU A 46 -2.32 11.12 -3.95
N GLU A 47 -1.12 11.48 -3.47
CA GLU A 47 -0.70 12.87 -3.31
C GLU A 47 -0.80 13.63 -4.64
N LYS A 48 -0.31 13.06 -5.75
CA LYS A 48 -0.42 13.67 -7.09
C LYS A 48 -1.86 13.83 -7.56
N VAL A 49 -2.75 12.88 -7.24
CA VAL A 49 -4.19 13.01 -7.53
C VAL A 49 -4.75 14.23 -6.80
N ALA A 50 -4.46 14.36 -5.51
CA ALA A 50 -4.91 15.49 -4.70
C ALA A 50 -4.36 16.82 -5.24
N GLU A 51 -3.06 16.89 -5.52
CA GLU A 51 -2.42 18.06 -6.13
C GLU A 51 -3.10 18.48 -7.44
N ALA A 52 -3.30 17.55 -8.37
CA ALA A 52 -3.97 17.82 -9.64
C ALA A 52 -5.40 18.31 -9.45
N PHE A 53 -6.13 17.71 -8.51
CA PHE A 53 -7.51 18.10 -8.19
C PHE A 53 -7.58 19.53 -7.63
N PHE A 54 -6.74 19.86 -6.65
CA PHE A 54 -6.71 21.20 -6.04
C PHE A 54 -6.16 22.27 -6.98
N ALA A 55 -5.34 21.90 -7.97
CA ALA A 55 -4.92 22.77 -9.07
C ALA A 55 -6.03 23.00 -10.12
N GLY A 56 -7.21 22.39 -9.98
CA GLY A 56 -8.34 22.52 -10.91
C GLY A 56 -8.23 21.63 -12.15
N ASN A 57 -7.19 20.80 -12.26
CA ASN A 57 -6.99 19.90 -13.39
C ASN A 57 -7.71 18.56 -13.17
N LYS A 58 -9.04 18.58 -13.34
CA LYS A 58 -9.92 17.44 -13.06
C LYS A 58 -9.61 16.21 -13.92
N ASP A 59 -9.32 16.40 -15.20
CA ASP A 59 -9.05 15.28 -16.12
C ASP A 59 -7.76 14.56 -15.74
N LEU A 60 -6.69 15.32 -15.41
CA LEU A 60 -5.45 14.73 -14.92
C LEU A 60 -5.67 13.98 -13.59
N ALA A 61 -6.42 14.57 -12.65
CA ALA A 61 -6.72 13.92 -11.38
C ALA A 61 -7.47 12.59 -11.58
N LEU A 62 -8.46 12.55 -12.47
CA LEU A 62 -9.21 11.34 -12.80
C LEU A 62 -8.33 10.28 -13.48
N ASN A 63 -7.46 10.69 -14.40
CA ASN A 63 -6.52 9.76 -15.06
C ASN A 63 -5.53 9.17 -14.06
N LEU A 64 -4.90 10.00 -13.22
CA LEU A 64 -3.99 9.54 -12.17
C LEU A 64 -4.69 8.59 -11.19
N PHE A 65 -5.95 8.87 -10.84
CA PHE A 65 -6.72 7.98 -9.98
C PHE A 65 -7.07 6.65 -10.67
N HIS A 66 -7.38 6.69 -11.96
CA HIS A 66 -7.60 5.48 -12.75
C HIS A 66 -6.36 4.58 -12.79
N ASP A 67 -5.17 5.15 -12.96
CA ASP A 67 -3.91 4.40 -12.93
C ASP A 67 -3.71 3.70 -11.58
N ILE A 68 -4.05 4.36 -10.47
CA ILE A 68 -3.98 3.73 -9.14
C ILE A 68 -4.94 2.54 -9.07
N LYS A 69 -6.17 2.68 -9.56
CA LYS A 69 -7.17 1.60 -9.56
C LYS A 69 -6.76 0.40 -10.40
N THR A 70 -6.12 0.61 -11.54
CA THR A 70 -5.68 -0.49 -12.42
C THR A 70 -4.54 -1.30 -11.82
N ASN A 71 -3.74 -0.70 -10.93
CA ASN A 71 -2.58 -1.34 -10.30
C ASN A 71 -2.88 -2.04 -8.96
N HIS A 72 -4.14 -2.02 -8.49
CA HIS A 72 -4.58 -2.68 -7.24
C HIS A 72 -5.64 -3.74 -7.55
#